data_AF-A0A4R0EW04-F1
#
_entry.id   AF-A0A4R0EW04-F1
#
_cell.length_a   1.000
_cell.length_b   1.000
_cell.length_c   1.000
_cell.angle_alpha   90.00
_cell.angle_beta   90.00
_cell.angle_gamma   90.00
#
_symmetry.space_group_name_H-M   'P 1'
#
loop_
_entity.id
_entity.type
_entity.pdbx_description
1 polymer ?
#
loop_
_entity_poly.entity_id
_entity_poly.type
_entity_poly.pdbx_seq_one_letter_code
_entity_poly.pdbx_strand_id
1 'polypeptide(L)'
;MSYPIMRVSRYDDEMIPKLATHAFRHAFQHACAVSQVVYVKDHQMLQRNIDGHEVVLKDVSQAYIPMGQLPKTLKRKKHEVTV
;
A
#
# COMPACT_ATOMS: atom_id res chain seq x y z
N MET A 1 6.27 -31.92 -20.07
CA MET A 1 5.19 -30.95 -19.86
C MET A 1 5.80 -29.55 -19.96
N SER A 2 5.60 -28.87 -21.08
CA SER A 2 6.12 -27.51 -21.29
C SER A 2 5.08 -26.51 -20.77
N TYR A 3 5.44 -25.72 -19.76
CA TYR A 3 4.59 -24.62 -19.31
C TYR A 3 4.65 -23.50 -20.35
N PRO A 4 3.52 -22.92 -20.78
CA PRO A 4 3.56 -21.78 -21.67
C PRO A 4 4.29 -20.64 -20.95
N ILE A 5 5.44 -20.24 -21.51
CA ILE A 5 6.17 -19.06 -21.06
C ILE A 5 5.28 -17.87 -21.44
N MET A 6 4.51 -17.38 -20.47
CA MET A 6 3.68 -16.20 -20.64
C MET A 6 4.60 -15.00 -20.91
N ARG A 7 4.74 -14.63 -22.19
CA ARG A 7 5.44 -13.42 -22.60
C ARG A 7 4.51 -12.24 -22.39
N VAL A 8 4.39 -11.80 -21.14
CA VAL A 8 3.80 -10.50 -20.82
C VAL A 8 4.64 -9.46 -21.54
N SER A 9 4.01 -8.65 -22.40
CA SER A 9 4.75 -7.62 -23.13
C SER A 9 5.23 -6.56 -22.13
N ARG A 10 6.32 -5.84 -22.42
CA ARG A 10 6.77 -4.73 -21.56
C ARG A 10 5.64 -3.72 -21.28
N TYR A 11 4.74 -3.54 -22.24
CA TYR A 11 3.56 -2.69 -22.10
C TYR A 11 2.59 -3.22 -21.03
N ASP A 12 2.34 -4.53 -21.01
CA ASP A 12 1.46 -5.15 -20.01
C ASP A 12 2.06 -5.06 -18.60
N ASP A 13 3.38 -5.27 -18.47
CA ASP A 13 4.10 -5.08 -17.20
C ASP A 13 4.03 -3.62 -16.70
N GLU A 14 4.14 -2.65 -17.60
CA GLU A 14 3.97 -1.22 -17.29
C GLU A 14 2.52 -0.87 -16.88
N MET A 15 1.53 -1.67 -17.27
CA MET A 15 0.14 -1.48 -16.84
C MET A 15 -0.14 -2.03 -15.44
N ILE A 16 0.65 -2.99 -14.94
CA ILE A 16 0.44 -3.62 -13.62
C ILE A 16 0.31 -2.58 -12.50
N PRO A 17 1.21 -1.57 -12.36
CA PRO A 17 1.08 -0.56 -11.32
C PRO A 17 -0.18 0.31 -11.46
N LYS A 18 -0.58 0.62 -12.70
CA LYS A 18 -1.76 1.44 -12.99
C LYS A 18 -3.04 0.69 -12.63
N LEU A 19 -3.12 -0.59 -12.98
CA LEU A 19 -4.24 -1.47 -12.66
C LEU A 19 -4.35 -1.70 -11.15
N ALA A 20 -3.22 -1.93 -10.47
CA ALA A 20 -3.19 -2.05 -9.02
C ALA A 20 -3.77 -0.80 -8.35
N THR A 21 -3.32 0.39 -8.77
CA THR A 21 -3.82 1.67 -8.24
C THR A 21 -5.34 1.82 -8.45
N HIS A 22 -5.84 1.46 -9.64
CA HIS A 22 -7.28 1.51 -9.94
C HIS A 22 -8.07 0.53 -9.07
N ALA A 23 -7.61 -0.71 -8.97
CA ALA A 23 -8.27 -1.74 -8.18
C ALA A 23 -8.33 -1.36 -6.69
N PHE A 24 -7.22 -0.87 -6.12
CA PHE A 24 -7.19 -0.39 -4.74
C PHE A 24 -8.13 0.79 -4.52
N ARG A 25 -8.12 1.78 -5.43
CA ARG A 25 -9.02 2.93 -5.33
C ARG A 25 -10.47 2.50 -5.35
N HIS A 26 -10.84 1.63 -6.29
CA HIS A 26 -12.20 1.12 -6.41
C HIS A 26 -12.63 0.32 -5.18
N ALA A 27 -11.79 -0.61 -4.72
CA ALA A 27 -12.05 -1.41 -3.53
C ALA A 27 -12.20 -0.53 -2.28
N PHE A 28 -11.35 0.49 -2.13
CA PHE A 28 -11.42 1.44 -1.02
C PHE A 28 -12.69 2.29 -1.07
N GLN A 29 -13.07 2.79 -2.24
CA GLN A 29 -14.33 3.54 -2.42
C GLN A 29 -15.54 2.68 -2.10
N HIS A 30 -15.54 1.43 -2.54
CA HIS A 30 -16.59 0.47 -2.20
C HIS A 30 -16.64 0.21 -0.70
N ALA A 31 -15.49 -0.04 -0.05
CA ALA A 31 -15.39 -0.22 1.38
C ALA A 31 -15.94 0.98 2.17
N CYS A 32 -15.64 2.21 1.72
CA CYS A 32 -16.19 3.44 2.32
C CYS A 32 -17.73 3.52 2.26
N ALA A 33 -18.36 2.88 1.28
CA ALA A 33 -19.81 2.90 1.11
C ALA A 33 -20.53 1.82 1.94
N VAL A 34 -19.84 0.74 2.31
CA VAL A 34 -20.47 -0.45 2.93
C VAL A 34 -19.98 -0.72 4.35
N SER A 35 -18.85 -0.14 4.75
CA SER A 35 -18.20 -0.41 6.03
C SER A 35 -17.55 0.83 6.61
N GLN A 36 -17.32 0.79 7.91
CA GLN A 36 -16.35 1.66 8.55
C GLN A 36 -14.94 1.32 8.04
N VAL A 37 -14.16 2.36 7.73
CA VAL A 37 -12.80 2.22 7.18
C VAL A 37 -11.84 3.08 7.98
N VAL A 38 -10.66 2.54 8.30
CA VAL A 38 -9.57 3.28 8.94
C VAL A 38 -8.44 3.49 7.93
N TYR A 39 -7.98 4.72 7.77
CA TYR A 39 -6.90 5.08 6.86
C TYR A 39 -6.09 6.26 7.40
N VAL A 40 -4.98 6.57 6.74
CA VAL A 40 -4.12 7.72 7.08
C VAL A 40 -4.28 8.80 6.00
N LYS A 41 -4.45 10.04 6.44
CA LYS A 41 -4.45 11.24 5.60
C LYS A 41 -3.76 12.36 6.36
N ASP A 42 -2.88 13.11 5.70
CA ASP A 42 -2.16 14.25 6.31
C ASP A 42 -1.46 13.89 7.64
N HIS A 43 -0.85 12.69 7.70
CA HIS A 43 -0.23 12.11 8.90
C HIS A 43 -1.18 11.88 10.10
N GLN A 44 -2.48 11.88 9.86
CA GLN A 44 -3.49 11.54 10.86
C GLN A 44 -4.18 10.24 10.48
N MET A 45 -4.29 9.33 11.45
CA MET A 45 -5.14 8.16 11.33
C MET A 45 -6.58 8.57 11.57
N LEU A 46 -7.42 8.36 10.56
CA LEU A 46 -8.83 8.70 10.54
C LEU A 46 -9.65 7.43 10.48
N GLN A 47 -10.78 7.44 11.17
CA GLN A 47 -11.86 6.49 11.00
C GLN A 47 -12.99 7.18 10.25
N ARG A 48 -13.38 6.62 9.12
CA ARG A 48 -14.57 7.05 8.37
C ARG A 48 -15.70 6.08 8.61
N ASN A 49 -16.81 6.60 9.09
CA ASN A 49 -18.07 5.87 9.21
C ASN A 49 -18.78 5.82 7.86
N ILE A 50 -19.76 4.91 7.74
CA ILE A 50 -20.55 4.70 6.52
C ILE A 50 -21.28 6.00 6.10
N ASP A 51 -21.69 6.82 7.08
CA ASP A 51 -22.35 8.12 6.85
C ASP A 51 -21.41 9.20 6.28
N GLY A 52 -20.13 8.88 6.10
CA GLY A 52 -19.12 9.80 5.58
C GLY A 52 -18.48 10.71 6.62
N HIS A 53 -18.90 10.63 7.89
CA HIS A 53 -18.24 11.32 8.99
C HIS A 53 -16.86 10.72 9.28
N GLU A 54 -15.86 11.60 9.40
CA GLU A 54 -14.48 11.25 9.71
C GLU A 54 -14.14 11.66 11.15
N VAL A 55 -13.50 10.75 11.88
CA VAL A 55 -13.02 10.97 13.26
C VAL A 55 -11.51 10.74 13.30
N VAL A 56 -10.76 11.68 13.87
CA VAL A 56 -9.32 11.53 14.09
C VAL A 56 -9.11 10.56 15.26
N LEU A 57 -8.41 9.46 14.99
CA LEU A 57 -8.02 8.47 16.00
C LEU A 57 -6.67 8.80 16.62
N LYS A 58 -5.67 9.15 15.79
CA LYS A 58 -4.29 9.31 16.25
C LYS A 58 -3.42 10.09 15.25
N ASP A 59 -2.49 10.89 15.76
CA ASP A 59 -1.38 11.43 14.96
C ASP A 59 -0.28 10.37 14.74
N VAL A 60 0.06 10.12 13.47
CA VAL A 60 1.07 9.16 13.04
C VAL A 60 2.30 9.83 12.43
N SER A 61 2.45 11.15 12.56
CA SER A 61 3.60 11.92 12.05
C SER A 61 4.95 11.37 12.52
N GLN A 62 5.02 10.87 13.76
CA GLN A 62 6.24 10.29 14.32
C GLN A 62 6.50 8.84 13.91
N ALA A 63 5.52 8.17 13.29
CA ALA A 63 5.65 6.76 12.87
C ALA A 63 6.27 6.61 11.48
N TYR A 64 6.30 7.67 10.68
CA TYR A 64 6.87 7.66 9.33
C TYR A 64 8.22 8.37 9.33
N ILE A 65 9.25 7.68 8.84
CA ILE A 65 10.57 8.28 8.60
C ILE A 65 10.51 8.95 7.23
N PRO A 66 10.89 10.25 7.11
CA PRO A 66 10.96 10.93 5.83
C PRO A 66 11.84 10.14 4.85
N MET A 67 11.42 10.04 3.58
CA MET A 67 12.15 9.28 2.56
C MET A 67 13.63 9.69 2.41
N GLY A 68 13.96 10.95 2.71
CA GLY A 68 15.33 11.48 2.70
C GLY A 68 16.23 10.98 3.84
N GLN A 69 15.67 10.35 4.87
CA GLN A 69 16.40 9.77 6.01
C GLN A 69 16.60 8.26 5.88
N LEU A 70 16.08 7.61 4.83
CA LEU A 70 16.40 6.21 4.58
C LEU A 70 17.89 6.07 4.21
N PRO A 71 18.58 5.05 4.76
CA PRO A 71 19.94 4.75 4.33
C PRO A 71 19.99 4.55 2.82
N LYS A 72 20.91 5.24 2.13
CA LYS A 72 21.12 5.12 0.67
C LYS A 72 21.34 3.67 0.20
N THR A 73 21.72 2.78 1.11
CA THR A 73 21.83 1.34 0.85
C THR A 73 21.11 0.58 1.96
N LEU A 74 20.02 -0.08 1.60
CA LEU A 74 19.40 -1.10 2.45
C LEU A 74 20.27 -2.35 2.37
N LYS A 75 21.10 -2.59 3.39
CA LYS A 75 21.93 -3.80 3.43
C LYS A 75 21.04 -5.02 3.59
N ARG A 76 21.16 -5.98 2.68
CA ARG A 76 20.51 -7.30 2.82
C ARG A 76 20.94 -7.92 4.13
N LYS A 77 19.99 -8.18 5.05
CA LYS A 77 20.27 -9.01 6.22
C LYS A 77 20.75 -10.38 5.70
N LYS A 78 21.98 -10.77 6.04
CA LYS A 78 22.40 -12.16 5.85
C LYS A 78 21.57 -12.99 6.84
N HIS A 79 20.90 -14.02 6.34
CA HIS A 79 20.41 -15.09 7.20
C HIS A 79 21.65 -15.75 7.81
N GLU A 80 21.85 -15.60 9.12
CA GLU A 80 22.74 -16.48 9.86
C GLU A 80 22.03 -17.84 9.91
N VAL A 81 22.57 -18.79 9.16
CA VAL A 81 22.27 -20.21 9.34
C VAL A 81 23.14 -20.63 10.52
N THR A 82 22.57 -20.67 11.71
CA THR A 82 23.20 -21.31 12.87
C THR A 82 23.21 -22.81 12.59
N VAL A 83 24.41 -23.40 12.52
CA VAL A 83 24.65 -24.85 12.48
C VAL A 83 25.11 -25.29 13.86
#